data_AF-A0A7C5LUI4-F1
#
_entry.id   AF-A0A7C5LUI4-F1
#
_cell.length_a   1.000
_cell.length_b   1.000
_cell.length_c   1.000
_cell.angle_alpha   90.00
_cell.angle_beta   90.00
_cell.angle_gamma   90.00
#
_symmetry.space_group_name_H-M   'P 1'
#
loop_
_entity.id
_entity.type
_entity.pdbx_description
1 polymer ?
#
loop_
_entity_poly.entity_id
_entity_poly.type
_entity_poly.pdbx_seq_one_letter_code
_entity_poly.pdbx_strand_id
1 'polypeptide(L)'
;MTVFWGLATVGAAVVGFYLWRRRQRRVRLLHSPLGDAQRAIIAREVPLTRKLPPELREKLEGKINLFLEQVEFLGCNGLEVTEEMRLSIAAQACLLVVNTDTWYTNLRT
;
A
#
# COMPACT_ATOMS: atom_id res chain seq x y z
N MET A 1 42.01 -0.91 -15.03
CA MET A 1 40.99 -1.99 -15.10
C MET A 1 40.30 -2.28 -13.76
N THR A 2 40.98 -2.21 -12.61
CA THR A 2 40.40 -2.47 -11.28
C THR A 2 39.33 -1.47 -10.82
N VAL A 3 39.46 -0.19 -11.22
CA VAL A 3 38.50 0.88 -10.87
C VAL A 3 37.11 0.62 -11.44
N PHE A 4 37.01 0.08 -12.66
CA PHE A 4 35.72 -0.26 -13.29
C PHE A 4 35.01 -1.39 -12.55
N TRP A 5 35.74 -2.41 -12.11
CA TRP A 5 35.17 -3.49 -11.30
C TRP A 5 34.72 -3.00 -9.92
N GLY A 6 35.47 -2.07 -9.30
CA GLY A 6 35.07 -1.43 -8.04
C GLY A 6 33.78 -0.60 -8.16
N LEU A 7 33.61 0.15 -9.25
CA LEU A 7 32.37 0.90 -9.51
C LEU A 7 31.18 -0.03 -9.80
N ALA A 8 31.41 -1.11 -10.54
CA ALA A 8 30.36 -2.09 -10.84
C ALA A 8 29.86 -2.83 -9.58
N THR A 9 30.76 -3.23 -8.67
CA THR A 9 30.36 -3.88 -7.42
C THR A 9 29.62 -2.95 -6.48
N VAL A 10 30.04 -1.69 -6.37
CA VAL A 10 29.32 -0.66 -5.59
C VAL A 10 27.94 -0.40 -6.20
N GLY A 11 27.86 -0.25 -7.53
CA GLY A 11 26.58 -0.08 -8.22
C GLY A 11 25.62 -1.24 -7.98
N ALA A 12 26.09 -2.48 -8.12
CA ALA A 12 25.30 -3.67 -7.85
C ALA A 12 24.86 -3.76 -6.38
N ALA A 13 25.74 -3.42 -5.43
CA ALA A 13 25.42 -3.41 -4.00
C ALA A 13 24.36 -2.34 -3.66
N VAL A 14 24.46 -1.14 -4.23
CA VAL A 14 23.47 -0.06 -4.05
C VAL A 14 22.11 -0.47 -4.61
N VAL A 15 22.07 -1.04 -5.82
CA VAL A 15 20.83 -1.54 -6.42
C VAL A 15 20.23 -2.67 -5.59
N GLY A 16 21.05 -3.64 -5.16
CA GLY A 16 20.61 -4.73 -4.29
C GLY A 16 20.02 -4.24 -2.97
N PHE A 17 20.68 -3.29 -2.30
CA PHE A 17 20.21 -2.68 -1.07
C PHE A 17 18.89 -1.92 -1.27
N TYR A 18 18.77 -1.15 -2.36
CA TYR A 18 17.54 -0.42 -2.69
C TYR A 18 16.35 -1.35 -2.90
N LEU A 19 16.54 -2.43 -3.69
CA LEU A 19 15.50 -3.43 -3.93
C LEU A 19 15.09 -4.16 -2.65
N TRP A 20 16.06 -4.53 -1.80
CA TRP A 20 15.78 -5.16 -0.51
C TRP A 20 15.00 -4.24 0.42
N ARG A 21 15.41 -2.97 0.54
CA ARG A 21 14.72 -1.98 1.37
C ARG A 21 13.29 -1.75 0.90
N ARG A 22 13.05 -1.69 -0.40
CA ARG A 22 11.70 -1.57 -0.98
C ARG A 22 10.84 -2.79 -0.66
N ARG A 23 11.41 -4.00 -0.74
CA ARG A 23 10.72 -5.23 -0.37
C ARG A 23 10.37 -5.27 1.12
N GLN A 24 11.29 -4.86 1.99
CA GLN A 24 11.08 -4.78 3.43
C GLN A 24 9.97 -3.79 3.80
N ARG A 25 9.94 -2.61 3.16
CA ARG A 25 8.85 -1.63 3.35
C ARG A 25 7.48 -2.21 3.01
N ARG A 26 7.39 -2.89 1.86
CA ARG A 26 6.16 -3.57 1.44
C ARG A 26 5.68 -4.60 2.45
N VAL A 27 6.58 -5.45 2.95
CA VAL A 27 6.26 -6.45 3.98
C VAL A 27 5.79 -5.77 5.25
N ARG A 28 6.50 -4.73 5.71
CA ARG A 28 6.14 -3.98 6.92
C ARG A 28 4.73 -3.39 6.82
N LEU A 29 4.35 -2.82 5.69
CA LEU A 29 3.02 -2.23 5.51
C LEU A 29 1.91 -3.27 5.50
N LEU A 30 2.14 -4.44 4.89
CA LEU A 30 1.18 -5.54 4.92
C LEU A 30 0.90 -6.07 6.35
N HIS A 31 1.80 -5.83 7.30
CA HIS A 31 1.62 -6.19 8.70
C HIS A 31 1.31 -4.99 9.60
N SER A 32 1.19 -3.78 9.04
CA SER A 32 0.90 -2.58 9.82
C SER A 32 -0.61 -2.45 10.00
N PRO A 33 -1.12 -2.35 11.24
CA PRO A 33 -2.54 -2.08 11.48
C PRO A 33 -2.88 -0.64 11.09
N LEU A 34 -4.16 -0.40 10.81
CA LEU A 34 -4.69 0.95 10.67
C LEU A 34 -4.86 1.61 12.04
N GLY A 35 -4.70 2.94 12.08
CA GLY A 35 -5.03 3.71 13.28
C GLY A 35 -6.54 3.73 13.54
N ASP A 36 -6.95 3.93 14.79
CA ASP A 36 -8.38 3.87 15.17
C ASP A 36 -9.25 4.91 14.44
N ALA A 37 -8.71 6.10 14.19
CA ALA A 37 -9.39 7.13 13.40
C ALA A 37 -9.64 6.68 11.95
N GLN A 38 -8.64 6.05 11.31
CA GLN A 38 -8.75 5.52 9.96
C GLN A 38 -9.75 4.37 9.90
N ARG A 39 -9.74 3.47 10.89
CA ARG A 39 -10.74 2.41 11.03
C ARG A 39 -12.15 2.97 11.15
N ALA A 40 -12.35 4.04 11.93
CA ALA A 40 -13.65 4.67 12.08
C ALA A 40 -14.15 5.28 10.76
N ILE A 41 -13.27 5.98 10.02
CA ILE A 41 -13.58 6.51 8.69
C ILE A 41 -13.95 5.38 7.74
N ILE A 42 -13.12 4.35 7.61
CA ILE A 42 -13.38 3.22 6.69
C ILE A 42 -14.66 2.49 7.07
N ALA A 43 -14.92 2.28 8.36
CA ALA A 43 -16.14 1.64 8.81
C ALA A 43 -17.38 2.48 8.46
N ARG A 44 -17.27 3.81 8.40
CA ARG A 44 -18.35 4.73 8.02
C ARG A 44 -18.54 4.78 6.50
N GLU A 45 -17.47 5.01 5.74
CA GLU A 45 -17.50 5.18 4.28
C GLU A 45 -17.67 3.86 3.52
N VAL A 46 -17.18 2.75 4.09
CA VAL A 46 -17.24 1.40 3.50
C VAL A 46 -17.81 0.40 4.51
N PRO A 47 -19.13 0.43 4.80
CA PRO A 47 -19.74 -0.38 5.85
C PRO A 47 -19.56 -1.90 5.70
N LEU A 48 -19.29 -2.38 4.48
CA LEU A 48 -19.04 -3.81 4.21
C LEU A 48 -17.85 -4.34 5.01
N THR A 49 -16.87 -3.50 5.34
CA THR A 49 -15.70 -3.85 6.17
C THR A 49 -16.08 -4.35 7.57
N ARG A 50 -17.22 -3.93 8.10
CA ARG A 50 -17.73 -4.38 9.42
C ARG A 50 -18.18 -5.84 9.40
N LYS A 51 -18.58 -6.35 8.23
CA LYS A 51 -19.04 -7.74 8.05
C LYS A 51 -17.91 -8.72 7.75
N LEU A 52 -16.68 -8.24 7.56
CA LEU A 52 -15.54 -9.13 7.32
C LEU A 52 -15.20 -9.97 8.56
N PRO A 53 -14.88 -11.26 8.37
CA PRO A 53 -14.24 -12.07 9.41
C PRO A 53 -12.98 -11.40 9.95
N PRO A 54 -12.63 -11.57 11.24
CA PRO A 54 -11.46 -10.94 11.85
C PRO A 54 -10.16 -11.19 11.08
N GLU A 55 -9.95 -12.42 10.60
CA GLU A 55 -8.76 -12.83 9.83
C GLU A 55 -8.60 -12.05 8.51
N LEU A 56 -9.71 -11.75 7.84
CA LEU A 56 -9.69 -10.95 6.61
C LEU A 56 -9.58 -9.46 6.91
N ARG A 57 -10.01 -9.02 8.08
CA ARG A 57 -9.89 -7.62 8.50
C ARG A 57 -8.42 -7.22 8.65
N GLU A 58 -7.60 -8.01 9.33
CA GLU A 58 -6.17 -7.73 9.48
C GLU A 58 -5.46 -7.68 8.11
N LYS A 59 -5.77 -8.64 7.23
CA LYS A 59 -5.26 -8.64 5.84
C LYS A 59 -5.69 -7.41 5.05
N LEU A 60 -6.93 -6.95 5.26
CA LEU A 60 -7.46 -5.76 4.60
C LEU A 60 -6.70 -4.51 5.05
N GLU A 61 -6.46 -4.34 6.36
CA GLU A 61 -5.73 -3.18 6.90
C GLU A 61 -4.33 -3.05 6.29
N GLY A 62 -3.58 -4.15 6.24
CA GLY A 62 -2.25 -4.17 5.61
C GLY A 62 -2.29 -3.85 4.12
N LYS A 63 -3.29 -4.37 3.39
CA LYS A 63 -3.48 -4.08 1.96
C LYS A 63 -3.87 -2.62 1.72
N ILE A 64 -4.71 -2.02 2.57
CA ILE A 64 -5.06 -0.59 2.51
C ILE A 64 -3.80 0.26 2.70
N ASN A 65 -2.99 -0.02 3.72
CA ASN A 65 -1.74 0.69 3.96
C ASN A 65 -0.79 0.61 2.75
N LEU A 66 -0.68 -0.57 2.14
CA LEU A 66 0.11 -0.76 0.94
C LEU A 66 -0.46 0.01 -0.28
N PHE A 67 -1.79 0.05 -0.43
CA PHE A 67 -2.45 0.77 -1.52
C PHE A 67 -2.24 2.29 -1.38
N LEU A 68 -2.37 2.82 -0.17
CA LEU A 68 -2.15 4.25 0.13
C LEU A 68 -0.71 4.70 -0.12
N GLU A 69 0.28 3.81 0.08
CA GLU A 69 1.69 4.09 -0.27
C GLU A 69 1.93 3.98 -1.79
N GLN A 70 1.27 3.03 -2.46
CA GLN A 70 1.52 2.75 -3.87
C GLN A 70 0.86 3.76 -4.81
N VAL A 71 -0.37 4.16 -4.51
CA VAL A 71 -1.25 4.91 -5.41
C VAL A 71 -1.25 6.38 -5.01
N GLU A 72 -0.92 7.22 -5.97
CA GLU A 72 -1.09 8.66 -5.87
C GLU A 72 -2.56 9.00 -6.13
N PHE A 73 -3.15 9.86 -5.31
CA PHE A 73 -4.55 10.25 -5.46
C PHE A 73 -4.62 11.65 -6.03
N LEU A 74 -5.12 11.76 -7.26
CA LEU A 74 -5.19 13.02 -7.99
C LEU A 74 -6.63 13.53 -8.03
N GLY A 75 -6.80 14.79 -7.63
CA GLY A 75 -8.06 15.50 -7.78
C GLY A 75 -8.14 16.19 -9.13
N CYS A 76 -9.24 15.97 -9.86
CA CYS A 76 -9.47 16.60 -11.17
C CYS A 76 -10.45 17.76 -11.05
N ASN A 77 -10.35 18.73 -11.97
CA ASN A 77 -11.27 19.87 -12.07
C ASN A 77 -11.38 20.70 -10.78
N GLY A 78 -10.25 20.91 -10.09
CA GLY A 78 -10.20 21.69 -8.85
C GLY A 78 -10.70 20.94 -7.61
N LEU A 79 -10.98 19.64 -7.70
CA LEU A 79 -11.29 18.82 -6.54
C LEU A 79 -10.03 18.59 -5.70
N GLU A 80 -10.11 18.85 -4.39
CA GLU A 80 -9.08 18.43 -3.44
C GLU A 80 -9.44 17.06 -2.87
N VAL A 81 -8.52 16.10 -2.96
CA VAL A 81 -8.75 14.74 -2.46
C VAL A 81 -8.47 14.71 -0.96
N THR A 82 -9.52 14.51 -0.16
CA THR A 82 -9.40 14.43 1.30
C THR A 82 -8.87 13.08 1.78
N GLU A 83 -8.42 13.01 3.03
CA GLU A 83 -7.99 11.75 3.65
C GLU A 83 -9.11 10.70 3.65
N GLU A 84 -10.35 11.09 3.93
CA GLU A 84 -11.50 10.20 3.94
C GLU A 84 -11.74 9.57 2.57
N MET A 85 -11.61 10.36 1.49
CA MET A 85 -11.74 9.86 0.13
C MET A 85 -10.66 8.83 -0.18
N ARG A 86 -9.40 9.12 0.17
CA ARG A 86 -8.27 8.19 -0.04
C ARG A 86 -8.48 6.87 0.70
N LEU A 87 -8.89 6.94 1.96
CA LEU A 87 -9.19 5.78 2.80
C LEU A 87 -10.35 4.96 2.24
N SER A 88 -11.42 5.63 1.78
CA SER A 88 -12.59 4.98 1.19
C SER A 88 -12.22 4.24 -0.11
N ILE A 89 -11.52 4.91 -1.04
CA ILE A 89 -11.07 4.32 -2.31
C ILE A 89 -10.15 3.13 -2.04
N ALA A 90 -9.16 3.27 -1.15
CA ALA A 90 -8.23 2.21 -0.81
C ALA A 90 -8.97 1.00 -0.21
N ALA A 91 -9.91 1.22 0.71
CA ALA A 91 -10.69 0.15 1.32
C ALA A 91 -11.56 -0.58 0.29
N GLN A 92 -12.25 0.14 -0.60
CA GLN A 92 -13.08 -0.44 -1.65
C GLN A 92 -12.26 -1.29 -2.63
N ALA A 93 -11.11 -0.77 -3.10
CA ALA A 93 -10.21 -1.52 -3.97
C ALA A 93 -9.68 -2.78 -3.26
N CYS A 94 -9.19 -2.63 -2.03
CA CYS A 94 -8.56 -3.74 -1.32
C CYS A 94 -9.55 -4.84 -0.92
N LEU A 95 -10.85 -4.52 -0.75
CA LEU A 95 -11.89 -5.53 -0.52
C LEU A 95 -11.97 -6.57 -1.65
N LEU A 96 -11.76 -6.16 -2.91
CA LEU A 96 -11.87 -7.05 -4.07
C LEU A 96 -10.77 -8.12 -4.09
N VAL A 97 -9.61 -7.80 -3.51
CA VAL A 97 -8.43 -8.67 -3.53
C VAL A 97 -8.09 -9.24 -2.16
N VAL A 98 -8.85 -8.93 -1.10
CA VAL A 98 -8.47 -9.22 0.31
C VAL A 98 -8.15 -10.70 0.55
N ASN A 99 -8.92 -11.62 -0.04
CA ASN A 99 -8.78 -13.06 0.13
C ASN A 99 -7.99 -13.74 -1.01
N THR A 100 -7.14 -13.00 -1.72
CA THR A 100 -6.29 -13.54 -2.80
C THR A 100 -4.87 -13.00 -2.70
N ASP A 101 -3.93 -13.64 -3.39
CA ASP A 101 -2.55 -13.18 -3.54
C ASP A 101 -2.37 -12.18 -4.71
N THR A 102 -3.46 -11.87 -5.41
CA THR A 102 -3.43 -10.92 -6.54
C THR A 102 -3.23 -9.49 -6.04
N TRP A 103 -2.59 -8.66 -6.87
CA TRP A 103 -2.27 -7.27 -6.52
C TRP A 103 -2.31 -6.37 -7.75
N TYR A 104 -2.60 -5.08 -7.55
CA TYR A 104 -2.60 -4.06 -8.59
C TYR A 104 -1.17 -3.71 -9.02
N THR A 105 -0.58 -4.48 -9.94
CA THR A 105 0.81 -4.26 -10.38
C THR A 105 1.01 -2.98 -11.17
N ASN A 106 -0.02 -2.57 -11.93
CA ASN A 106 0.07 -1.47 -12.90
C ASN A 106 -0.71 -0.21 -12.48
N LEU A 107 -1.29 -0.19 -11.28
CA LEU A 107 -2.05 0.97 -10.78
C LEU A 107 -1.13 1.89 -9.96
N ARG A 108 -0.99 3.14 -10.40
CA ARG A 108 -0.10 4.14 -9.77
C ARG A 108 -0.81 5.45 -9.42
N THR A 109 -1.89 5.77 -10.11
CA THR A 109 -2.63 7.04 -10.05
C THR A 109 -4.12 6.76 -10.19
#